data_AF-A0A6L2PWJ1-F1
#
_entry.id   AF-A0A6L2PWJ1-F1
#
_cell.length_a   1.000
_cell.length_b   1.000
_cell.length_c   1.000
_cell.angle_alpha   90.00
_cell.angle_beta   90.00
_cell.angle_gamma   90.00
#
_symmetry.space_group_name_H-M   'P 1'
#
loop_
_entity.id
_entity.type
_entity.pdbx_description
1 polymer ?
#
loop_
_entity_poly.entity_id
_entity_poly.type
_entity_poly.pdbx_seq_one_letter_code
_entity_poly.pdbx_strand_id
1 'polypeptide(L)'
;MSGSSPSFIKGTCMDMCPVRERRLVVMRHETDWCIVYDFVFDRLRAVRQDMVIQDLGSVDGMMILEPTVRFHGYAGYRLCAEAQSKFDATINWTHLLQCLQQLLTLYDATHQDCYSVPTTGVRAEMEAMYLLLGLGNSDALRRALQLPQELRQHPLLRTAFSMSLALWNGNYVRVCALLPKLPPLLMCVAAQQLPLVRRRALQVMSRAYSSRNLSFPLSMLQAILLYKTREQAETDCRHYGISVTDNDVMFNKETFVPNAHGACLQVACVDSALQSCDLPQLLLYPEVDHVDR
;
A
#
# COMPACT_ATOMS: atom_id res chain seq x y z
N MET A 1 26.56 51.96 -3.74
CA MET A 1 25.67 51.21 -4.64
C MET A 1 25.10 50.05 -3.87
N SER A 2 23.78 49.91 -3.96
CA SER A 2 22.84 49.14 -3.14
C SER A 2 23.30 47.73 -2.76
N GLY A 3 23.39 47.47 -1.45
CA GLY A 3 23.35 46.12 -0.90
C GLY A 3 21.93 45.57 -0.96
N SER A 4 21.73 44.51 -1.74
CA SER A 4 20.51 43.72 -1.75
C SER A 4 20.53 42.80 -0.53
N SER A 5 19.75 43.17 0.50
CA SER A 5 19.37 42.27 1.59
C SER A 5 18.70 41.02 0.99
N PRO A 6 19.02 39.80 1.47
CA PRO A 6 18.20 38.65 1.13
C PRO A 6 16.82 38.88 1.72
N SER A 7 15.82 38.95 0.85
CA SER A 7 14.41 38.99 1.22
C SER A 7 14.10 37.67 1.94
N PHE A 8 14.22 37.66 3.27
CA PHE A 8 13.60 36.66 4.12
C PHE A 8 12.08 36.80 3.94
N ILE A 9 11.52 36.02 3.03
CA ILE A 9 10.08 35.78 2.97
C ILE A 9 9.75 34.98 4.23
N LYS A 10 9.11 35.63 5.20
CA LYS A 10 8.50 34.96 6.36
C LYS A 10 7.50 33.93 5.85
N GLY A 11 7.76 32.66 6.15
CA GLY A 11 6.90 31.55 5.76
C GLY A 11 7.67 30.25 5.52
N THR A 12 8.65 29.93 6.37
CA THR A 12 9.19 28.57 6.40
C THR A 12 8.07 27.60 6.71
N CYS A 13 7.99 26.52 5.93
CA CYS A 13 6.99 25.45 5.99
C CYS A 13 6.70 24.92 7.42
N MET A 14 7.65 25.05 8.35
CA MET A 14 7.47 24.71 9.77
C MET A 14 6.42 25.57 10.50
N ASP A 15 6.21 26.83 10.10
CA ASP A 15 5.25 27.75 10.75
C ASP A 15 3.83 27.67 10.14
N MET A 16 3.67 27.06 8.95
CA MET A 16 2.38 26.99 8.24
C MET A 16 1.59 25.70 8.43
N CYS A 17 2.11 24.73 9.20
CA CYS A 17 1.27 23.68 9.75
C CYS A 17 1.88 23.18 11.06
N PRO A 18 1.52 23.78 12.21
CA PRO A 18 1.96 23.26 13.49
C PRO A 18 1.59 21.78 13.57
N VAL A 19 2.44 20.96 14.17
CA VAL A 19 2.22 19.51 14.42
C VAL A 19 0.81 19.20 14.97
N ARG A 20 0.16 20.20 15.61
CA ARG A 20 -1.24 20.18 16.07
C ARG A 20 -2.31 20.11 14.97
N GLU A 21 -2.11 20.67 13.78
CA GLU A 21 -3.09 20.66 12.68
C GLU A 21 -3.13 19.33 11.91
N ARG A 22 -2.01 18.58 11.87
CA ARG A 22 -1.97 17.21 11.30
C ARG A 22 -2.92 16.24 12.01
N ARG A 23 -3.21 16.49 13.29
CA ARG A 23 -4.08 15.68 14.15
C ARG A 23 -5.57 16.01 13.98
N LEU A 24 -5.91 17.22 13.55
CA LEU A 24 -7.28 17.77 13.62
C LEU A 24 -8.22 17.27 12.50
N VAL A 25 -7.68 16.82 11.37
CA VAL A 25 -8.51 16.37 10.23
C VAL A 25 -8.69 14.84 10.23
N VAL A 26 -7.65 14.09 10.60
CA VAL A 26 -7.67 12.61 10.62
C VAL A 26 -8.63 12.05 11.69
N MET A 27 -8.96 12.83 12.73
CA MET A 27 -9.71 12.39 13.92
C MET A 27 -11.21 12.75 13.92
N ARG A 28 -11.76 13.37 12.87
CA ARG A 28 -13.20 13.65 12.85
C ARG A 28 -13.99 12.38 12.54
N HIS A 29 -14.28 11.60 13.58
CA HIS A 29 -15.00 10.31 13.51
C HIS A 29 -16.37 10.38 12.82
N GLU A 30 -16.94 11.58 12.64
CA GLU A 30 -18.26 11.81 12.03
C GLU A 30 -18.19 12.32 10.58
N THR A 31 -17.01 12.55 10.03
CA THR A 31 -16.87 13.07 8.65
C THR A 31 -16.65 11.93 7.66
N ASP A 32 -17.36 11.96 6.53
CA ASP A 32 -17.14 11.03 5.41
C ASP A 32 -15.66 11.05 5.00
N TRP A 33 -15.06 9.86 4.93
CA TRP A 33 -13.64 9.73 4.64
C TRP A 33 -13.30 10.22 3.23
N CYS A 34 -14.23 10.21 2.27
CA CYS A 34 -14.00 10.80 0.95
C CYS A 34 -13.73 12.32 1.05
N ILE A 35 -14.46 13.03 1.91
CA ILE A 35 -14.24 14.47 2.16
C ILE A 35 -12.89 14.70 2.83
N VAL A 36 -12.55 13.84 3.80
CA VAL A 36 -11.23 13.87 4.47
C VAL A 36 -10.12 13.63 3.45
N TYR A 37 -10.30 12.66 2.56
CA TYR A 37 -9.35 12.35 1.50
C TYR A 37 -9.12 13.54 0.59
N ASP A 38 -10.17 14.11 0.02
CA ASP A 38 -10.05 15.23 -0.93
C ASP A 38 -9.33 16.42 -0.31
N PHE A 39 -9.70 16.77 0.93
CA PHE A 39 -9.05 17.86 1.65
C PHE A 39 -7.56 17.57 1.89
N VAL A 40 -7.22 16.40 2.44
CA VAL A 40 -5.83 16.08 2.78
C VAL A 40 -5.00 15.89 1.52
N PHE A 41 -5.54 15.24 0.49
CA PHE A 41 -4.91 15.07 -0.82
C PHE A 41 -4.50 16.42 -1.41
N ASP A 42 -5.42 17.39 -1.46
CA ASP A 42 -5.14 18.72 -2.01
C ASP A 42 -4.06 19.46 -1.20
N ARG A 43 -4.10 19.37 0.14
CA ARG A 43 -3.10 20.01 1.00
C ARG A 43 -1.73 19.37 0.87
N LEU A 44 -1.65 18.03 0.85
CA LEU A 44 -0.39 17.33 0.64
C LEU A 44 0.19 17.61 -0.75
N ARG A 45 -0.66 17.72 -1.77
CA ARG A 45 -0.24 18.12 -3.11
C ARG A 45 0.36 19.53 -3.13
N ALA A 46 -0.28 20.51 -2.47
CA ALA A 46 0.24 21.87 -2.37
C ALA A 46 1.58 21.92 -1.61
N VAL A 47 1.67 21.24 -0.46
CA VAL A 47 2.92 21.16 0.33
C VAL A 47 4.05 20.53 -0.49
N ARG A 48 3.77 19.47 -1.27
CA ARG A 48 4.77 18.86 -2.16
C ARG A 48 5.21 19.79 -3.30
N GLN A 49 4.30 20.60 -3.84
CA GLN A 49 4.66 21.60 -4.85
C GLN A 49 5.61 22.66 -4.26
N ASP A 50 5.29 23.18 -3.08
CA ASP A 50 6.14 24.14 -2.38
C ASP A 50 7.50 23.55 -2.02
N MET A 51 7.54 22.28 -1.56
CA MET A 51 8.79 21.57 -1.28
C MET A 51 9.73 21.54 -2.49
N VAL A 52 9.20 21.33 -3.70
CA VAL A 52 9.98 21.33 -4.94
C VAL A 52 10.39 22.74 -5.35
N ILE A 53 9.48 23.72 -5.25
CA ILE A 53 9.75 25.12 -5.61
C ILE A 53 10.83 25.73 -4.71
N GLN A 54 10.80 25.40 -3.42
CA GLN A 54 11.76 25.89 -2.43
C GLN A 54 13.06 25.10 -2.40
N ASP A 55 13.19 24.05 -3.22
CA ASP A 55 14.35 23.14 -3.26
C ASP A 55 14.77 22.68 -1.86
N LEU A 56 13.80 22.16 -1.09
CA LEU A 56 14.04 21.76 0.29
C LEU A 56 15.09 20.62 0.37
N GLY A 57 15.94 20.68 1.39
CA GLY A 57 16.98 19.69 1.63
C GLY A 57 16.42 18.29 1.88
N SER A 58 17.28 17.27 1.75
CA SER A 58 16.86 15.85 1.80
C SER A 58 16.10 15.47 3.07
N VAL A 59 16.52 15.97 4.23
CA VAL A 59 15.87 15.67 5.52
C VAL A 59 14.46 16.26 5.59
N ASP A 60 14.29 17.53 5.22
CA ASP A 60 12.96 18.18 5.21
C ASP A 60 12.03 17.51 4.20
N GLY A 61 12.58 17.13 3.03
CA GLY A 61 11.86 16.36 2.02
C GLY A 61 11.37 15.00 2.57
N MET A 62 12.21 14.27 3.29
CA MET A 62 11.81 13.00 3.93
C MET A 62 10.69 13.21 4.94
N MET A 63 10.81 14.20 5.83
CA MET A 63 9.79 14.49 6.85
C MET A 63 8.41 14.84 6.27
N ILE A 64 8.37 15.39 5.05
CA ILE A 64 7.14 15.68 4.32
C ILE A 64 6.62 14.44 3.59
N LEU A 65 7.50 13.70 2.90
CA LEU A 65 7.11 12.60 2.03
C LEU A 65 6.70 11.34 2.80
N GLU A 66 7.34 11.03 3.93
CA GLU A 66 7.01 9.86 4.74
C GLU A 66 5.53 9.82 5.16
N PRO A 67 4.96 10.81 5.88
CA PRO A 67 3.53 10.80 6.23
C PRO A 67 2.63 10.89 4.98
N THR A 68 3.09 11.53 3.90
CA THR A 68 2.35 11.60 2.63
C THR A 68 2.16 10.21 2.01
N VAL A 69 3.24 9.42 1.96
CA VAL A 69 3.23 8.05 1.49
C VAL A 69 2.32 7.18 2.35
N ARG A 70 2.40 7.29 3.68
CA ARG A 70 1.52 6.54 4.58
C ARG A 70 0.06 6.88 4.36
N PHE A 71 -0.27 8.17 4.22
CA PHE A 71 -1.62 8.63 3.94
C PHE A 71 -2.19 8.01 2.67
N HIS A 72 -1.48 8.11 1.54
CA HIS A 72 -1.97 7.53 0.27
C HIS A 72 -2.03 6.00 0.30
N GLY A 73 -1.07 5.35 0.97
CA GLY A 73 -1.05 3.90 1.15
C GLY A 73 -2.27 3.41 1.94
N TYR A 74 -2.63 4.11 3.01
CA TYR A 74 -3.84 3.84 3.79
C TYR A 74 -5.12 4.16 3.00
N ALA A 75 -5.21 5.35 2.40
CA ALA A 75 -6.38 5.81 1.65
C ALA A 75 -6.75 4.85 0.50
N GLY A 76 -5.74 4.31 -0.20
CA GLY A 76 -5.92 3.36 -1.28
C GLY A 76 -6.66 2.08 -0.87
N TYR A 77 -6.47 1.61 0.36
CA TYR A 77 -7.26 0.51 0.92
C TYR A 77 -8.58 1.00 1.53
N ARG A 78 -8.54 2.06 2.34
CA ARG A 78 -9.70 2.58 3.07
C ARG A 78 -10.88 2.91 2.16
N LEU A 79 -10.61 3.46 0.99
CA LEU A 79 -11.61 3.89 0.01
C LEU A 79 -11.75 2.90 -1.15
N CYS A 80 -11.18 1.69 -1.06
CA CYS A 80 -11.12 0.77 -2.20
C CYS A 80 -12.49 0.28 -2.70
N ALA A 81 -13.51 0.36 -1.85
CA ALA A 81 -14.88 -0.02 -2.16
C ALA A 81 -15.76 1.17 -2.59
N GLU A 82 -15.24 2.40 -2.58
CA GLU A 82 -15.98 3.58 -3.03
C GLU A 82 -16.09 3.62 -4.56
N ALA A 83 -17.13 4.27 -5.06
CA ALA A 83 -17.30 4.49 -6.49
C ALA A 83 -16.23 5.47 -7.03
N GLN A 84 -15.84 5.30 -8.30
CA GLN A 84 -14.83 6.15 -8.94
C GLN A 84 -15.18 7.65 -8.90
N SER A 85 -16.47 8.00 -8.87
CA SER A 85 -16.94 9.38 -8.74
C SER A 85 -16.61 10.04 -7.40
N LYS A 86 -16.32 9.24 -6.37
CA LYS A 86 -15.95 9.71 -5.02
C LYS A 86 -14.46 9.53 -4.72
N PHE A 87 -13.84 8.48 -5.28
CA PHE A 87 -12.43 8.19 -5.08
C PHE A 87 -11.82 7.61 -6.35
N ASP A 88 -10.86 8.34 -6.93
CA ASP A 88 -10.07 7.83 -8.04
C ASP A 88 -8.82 7.09 -7.52
N ALA A 89 -8.91 5.77 -7.49
CA ALA A 89 -7.84 4.89 -7.06
C ALA A 89 -6.57 5.03 -7.93
N THR A 90 -6.71 5.38 -9.22
CA THR A 90 -5.58 5.53 -10.14
C THR A 90 -4.79 6.81 -9.83
N ILE A 91 -5.50 7.90 -9.54
CA ILE A 91 -4.86 9.15 -9.10
C ILE A 91 -4.15 8.94 -7.76
N ASN A 92 -4.82 8.33 -6.77
CA ASN A 92 -4.19 8.04 -5.48
C ASN A 92 -2.93 7.17 -5.64
N TRP A 93 -3.03 6.10 -6.43
CA TRP A 93 -1.90 5.21 -6.72
C TRP A 93 -0.72 5.94 -7.38
N THR A 94 -1.01 6.81 -8.35
CA THR A 94 0.01 7.59 -9.05
C THR A 94 0.75 8.52 -8.08
N HIS A 95 0.01 9.21 -7.22
CA HIS A 95 0.59 10.07 -6.19
C HIS A 95 1.41 9.28 -5.17
N LEU A 96 0.88 8.15 -4.69
CA LEU A 96 1.60 7.25 -3.78
C LEU A 96 2.95 6.84 -4.35
N LEU A 97 2.96 6.31 -5.60
CA LEU A 97 4.17 5.80 -6.21
C LEU A 97 5.20 6.91 -6.48
N GLN A 98 4.75 8.08 -6.95
CA GLN A 98 5.62 9.24 -7.17
C GLN A 98 6.27 9.72 -5.86
N CYS A 99 5.49 9.89 -4.80
CA CYS A 99 6.01 10.30 -3.49
C CYS A 99 7.02 9.29 -2.96
N LEU A 100 6.69 8.01 -3.06
CA LEU A 100 7.53 6.93 -2.56
C LEU A 100 8.85 6.85 -3.34
N GLN A 101 8.82 6.89 -4.68
CA GLN A 101 10.04 6.87 -5.49
C GLN A 101 10.94 8.08 -5.22
N GLN A 102 10.35 9.25 -5.03
CA GLN A 102 11.09 10.45 -4.63
C GLN A 102 11.74 10.25 -3.25
N LEU A 103 10.99 9.74 -2.27
CA LEU A 103 11.49 9.46 -0.93
C LEU A 103 12.64 8.45 -0.94
N LEU A 104 12.51 7.37 -1.71
CA LEU A 104 13.56 6.37 -1.88
C LEU A 104 14.83 6.96 -2.50
N THR A 105 14.69 7.89 -3.45
CA THR A 105 15.82 8.62 -4.04
C THR A 105 16.53 9.48 -3.00
N LEU A 106 15.78 10.16 -2.12
CA LEU A 106 16.37 10.90 -1.00
C LEU A 106 17.13 9.98 -0.05
N TYR A 107 16.59 8.80 0.28
CA TYR A 107 17.28 7.83 1.13
C TYR A 107 18.56 7.29 0.51
N ASP A 108 18.60 7.11 -0.81
CA ASP A 108 19.78 6.63 -1.53
C ASP A 108 20.86 7.72 -1.61
N ALA A 109 20.45 9.00 -1.70
CA ALA A 109 21.36 10.14 -1.74
C ALA A 109 21.93 10.55 -0.36
N THR A 110 21.32 10.09 0.73
CA THR A 110 21.71 10.50 2.09
C THR A 110 22.71 9.52 2.68
N HIS A 111 23.88 10.01 3.08
CA HIS A 111 24.91 9.21 3.74
C HIS A 111 24.55 8.93 5.21
N GLN A 112 24.84 7.71 5.69
CA GLN A 112 24.52 7.24 7.06
C GLN A 112 25.22 8.03 8.19
N ASP A 113 26.22 8.85 7.88
CA ASP A 113 27.01 9.60 8.86
C ASP A 113 26.32 10.89 9.39
N CYS A 114 25.09 11.17 8.96
CA CYS A 114 24.35 12.35 9.41
C CYS A 114 23.38 11.99 10.55
N TYR A 115 23.46 12.70 11.68
CA TYR A 115 22.62 12.46 12.86
C TYR A 115 21.13 12.79 12.67
N SER A 116 20.73 13.34 11.51
CA SER A 116 19.36 13.74 11.17
C SER A 116 18.65 12.79 10.19
N VAL A 117 19.22 11.61 9.92
CA VAL A 117 18.61 10.59 9.04
C VAL A 117 17.51 9.84 9.78
N PRO A 118 16.35 9.57 9.14
CA PRO A 118 15.28 8.76 9.74
C PRO A 118 15.77 7.38 10.16
N THR A 119 15.09 6.80 11.15
CA THR A 119 15.51 5.52 11.74
C THR A 119 15.50 4.40 10.70
N THR A 120 16.35 3.40 10.90
CA THR A 120 16.43 2.21 10.03
C THR A 120 15.05 1.55 9.85
N GLY A 121 14.21 1.57 10.90
CA GLY A 121 12.83 1.10 10.83
C GLY A 121 12.00 1.86 9.78
N VAL A 122 11.95 3.18 9.84
CA VAL A 122 11.15 4.01 8.92
C VAL A 122 11.58 3.78 7.46
N ARG A 123 12.88 3.78 7.17
CA ARG A 123 13.35 3.46 5.81
C ARG A 123 12.94 2.04 5.39
N ALA A 124 13.04 1.05 6.29
CA ALA A 124 12.63 -0.31 5.99
C ALA A 124 11.11 -0.45 5.73
N GLU A 125 10.26 0.34 6.40
CA GLU A 125 8.82 0.43 6.12
C GLU A 125 8.58 0.94 4.69
N MET A 126 9.26 2.01 4.29
CA MET A 126 9.09 2.61 2.95
C MET A 126 9.59 1.68 1.83
N GLU A 127 10.74 1.03 2.04
CA GLU A 127 11.27 0.04 1.10
C GLU A 127 10.36 -1.20 1.01
N ALA A 128 9.82 -1.67 2.14
CA ALA A 128 8.83 -2.74 2.16
C ALA A 128 7.54 -2.33 1.43
N MET A 129 7.07 -1.10 1.61
CA MET A 129 5.91 -0.56 0.89
C MET A 129 6.15 -0.57 -0.62
N TYR A 130 7.33 -0.12 -1.09
CA TYR A 130 7.68 -0.13 -2.51
C TYR A 130 7.68 -1.55 -3.09
N LEU A 131 8.25 -2.49 -2.34
CA LEU A 131 8.28 -3.90 -2.73
C LEU A 131 6.88 -4.53 -2.79
N LEU A 132 5.99 -4.15 -1.87
CA LEU A 132 4.60 -4.60 -1.86
C LEU A 132 3.76 -3.95 -2.96
N LEU A 133 3.99 -2.69 -3.31
CA LEU A 133 3.34 -2.04 -4.46
C LEU A 133 3.78 -2.69 -5.78
N GLY A 134 5.04 -3.12 -5.87
CA GLY A 134 5.61 -3.89 -6.98
C GLY A 134 5.59 -5.40 -6.75
N LEU A 135 4.53 -5.96 -6.15
CA LEU A 135 4.52 -7.36 -5.74
C LEU A 135 4.77 -8.32 -6.91
N GLY A 136 5.80 -9.17 -6.81
CA GLY A 136 6.19 -10.09 -7.87
C GLY A 136 6.74 -9.41 -9.13
N ASN A 137 7.18 -8.15 -9.04
CA ASN A 137 7.92 -7.45 -10.09
C ASN A 137 9.44 -7.63 -9.89
N SER A 138 10.16 -7.90 -10.98
CA SER A 138 11.61 -8.15 -10.96
C SER A 138 12.43 -6.94 -10.53
N ASP A 139 12.04 -5.72 -10.90
CA ASP A 139 12.75 -4.50 -10.52
C ASP A 139 12.60 -4.20 -9.03
N ALA A 140 11.41 -4.41 -8.48
CA ALA A 140 11.17 -4.27 -7.04
C ALA A 140 12.00 -5.29 -6.23
N LEU A 141 12.02 -6.55 -6.67
CA LEU A 141 12.88 -7.59 -6.08
C LEU A 141 14.37 -7.25 -6.18
N ARG A 142 14.82 -6.76 -7.34
CA ARG A 142 16.20 -6.36 -7.57
C ARG A 142 16.62 -5.21 -6.65
N ARG A 143 15.78 -4.17 -6.50
CA ARG A 143 16.04 -3.07 -5.56
C ARG A 143 16.22 -3.60 -4.15
N ALA A 144 15.30 -4.45 -3.68
CA ALA A 144 15.36 -5.02 -2.33
C ALA A 144 16.67 -5.81 -2.08
N LEU A 145 17.18 -6.51 -3.09
CA LEU A 145 18.46 -7.23 -3.01
C LEU A 145 19.69 -6.30 -2.98
N GLN A 146 19.59 -5.09 -3.54
CA GLN A 146 20.66 -4.09 -3.58
C GLN A 146 20.76 -3.25 -2.31
N LEU A 147 19.77 -3.35 -1.40
CA LEU A 147 19.79 -2.59 -0.14
C LEU A 147 20.92 -3.05 0.79
N PRO A 148 21.41 -2.14 1.67
CA PRO A 148 22.29 -2.46 2.78
C PRO A 148 21.81 -3.67 3.59
N GLN A 149 22.76 -4.44 4.13
CA GLN A 149 22.47 -5.68 4.85
C GLN A 149 21.51 -5.47 6.04
N GLU A 150 21.66 -4.37 6.77
CA GLU A 150 20.81 -4.01 7.91
C GLU A 150 19.34 -3.91 7.50
N LEU A 151 19.05 -3.22 6.39
CA LEU A 151 17.69 -3.11 5.84
C LEU A 151 17.18 -4.47 5.32
N ARG A 152 18.02 -5.23 4.60
CA ARG A 152 17.64 -6.57 4.11
C ARG A 152 17.29 -7.54 5.23
N GLN A 153 17.90 -7.37 6.40
CA GLN A 153 17.63 -8.20 7.57
C GLN A 153 16.40 -7.72 8.36
N HIS A 154 15.91 -6.51 8.13
CA HIS A 154 14.76 -5.95 8.82
C HIS A 154 13.50 -6.82 8.62
N PRO A 155 12.73 -7.15 9.68
CA PRO A 155 11.60 -8.07 9.61
C PRO A 155 10.54 -7.68 8.56
N LEU A 156 10.26 -6.37 8.44
CA LEU A 156 9.30 -5.84 7.47
C LEU A 156 9.72 -6.15 6.03
N LEU A 157 10.98 -5.87 5.71
CA LEU A 157 11.54 -6.13 4.37
C LEU A 157 11.63 -7.63 4.09
N ARG A 158 12.04 -8.44 5.06
CA ARG A 158 12.06 -9.91 4.90
C ARG A 158 10.67 -10.49 4.60
N THR A 159 9.64 -9.97 5.27
CA THR A 159 8.26 -10.40 5.07
C THR A 159 7.75 -9.97 3.69
N ALA A 160 7.93 -8.69 3.33
CA ALA A 160 7.56 -8.17 2.00
C ALA A 160 8.30 -8.88 0.87
N PHE A 161 9.59 -9.16 1.03
CA PHE A 161 10.39 -9.90 0.07
C PHE A 161 9.92 -11.34 -0.09
N SER A 162 9.61 -12.01 1.02
CA SER A 162 9.04 -13.37 0.99
C SER A 162 7.68 -13.41 0.27
N MET A 163 6.86 -12.37 0.43
CA MET A 163 5.60 -12.23 -0.31
C MET A 163 5.84 -12.03 -1.81
N SER A 164 6.73 -11.11 -2.17
CA SER A 164 7.04 -10.80 -3.56
C SER A 164 7.64 -12.02 -4.28
N LEU A 165 8.56 -12.73 -3.63
CA LEU A 165 9.15 -13.97 -4.14
C LEU A 165 8.12 -15.11 -4.25
N ALA A 166 7.20 -15.23 -3.29
CA ALA A 166 6.12 -16.20 -3.37
C ALA A 166 5.23 -15.95 -4.59
N LEU A 167 4.87 -14.68 -4.86
CA LEU A 167 4.08 -14.35 -6.05
C LEU A 167 4.86 -14.56 -7.34
N TRP A 168 6.16 -14.23 -7.36
CA TRP A 168 7.06 -14.49 -8.49
C TRP A 168 7.09 -15.98 -8.85
N ASN A 169 7.10 -16.86 -7.84
CA ASN A 169 7.08 -18.32 -8.01
C ASN A 169 5.66 -18.92 -8.17
N GLY A 170 4.62 -18.10 -8.29
CA GLY A 170 3.24 -18.56 -8.46
C GLY A 170 2.57 -19.12 -7.20
N ASN A 171 3.17 -18.96 -6.02
CA ASN A 171 2.63 -19.44 -4.74
C ASN A 171 1.70 -18.40 -4.08
N TYR A 172 0.51 -18.23 -4.65
CA TYR A 172 -0.51 -17.29 -4.15
C TYR A 172 -1.00 -17.62 -2.73
N VAL A 173 -1.04 -18.90 -2.35
CA VAL A 173 -1.44 -19.32 -0.99
C VAL A 173 -0.47 -18.75 0.04
N ARG A 174 0.84 -18.80 -0.25
CA ARG A 174 1.86 -18.24 0.64
C ARG A 174 1.79 -16.72 0.73
N VAL A 175 1.44 -16.02 -0.35
CA VAL A 175 1.21 -14.57 -0.35
C VAL A 175 0.08 -14.23 0.62
N CYS A 176 -1.07 -14.87 0.48
CA CYS A 176 -2.23 -14.67 1.35
C CYS A 176 -1.92 -15.03 2.81
N ALA A 177 -1.18 -16.12 3.07
CA ALA A 177 -0.77 -16.51 4.42
C ALA A 177 0.25 -15.57 5.08
N LEU A 178 0.95 -14.73 4.30
CA LEU A 178 1.91 -13.74 4.81
C LEU A 178 1.27 -12.38 5.08
N LEU A 179 0.18 -12.04 4.39
CA LEU A 179 -0.52 -10.77 4.56
C LEU A 179 -0.81 -10.44 6.04
N PRO A 180 -1.40 -11.32 6.87
CA PRO A 180 -1.68 -11.02 8.27
C PRO A 180 -0.43 -10.95 9.17
N LYS A 181 0.78 -11.18 8.64
CA LYS A 181 2.05 -11.01 9.38
C LYS A 181 2.66 -9.63 9.18
N LEU A 182 2.11 -8.82 8.29
CA LEU A 182 2.54 -7.44 8.08
C LEU A 182 1.94 -6.53 9.15
N PRO A 183 2.58 -5.39 9.48
CA PRO A 183 1.95 -4.35 10.27
C PRO A 183 0.76 -3.74 9.49
N PRO A 184 -0.23 -3.15 10.20
CA PRO A 184 -1.51 -2.73 9.63
C PRO A 184 -1.41 -1.86 8.37
N LEU A 185 -0.47 -0.91 8.32
CA LEU A 185 -0.30 -0.06 7.14
C LEU A 185 0.22 -0.85 5.93
N LEU A 186 1.19 -1.75 6.13
CA LEU A 186 1.69 -2.61 5.05
C LEU A 186 0.64 -3.65 4.64
N MET A 187 -0.26 -4.07 5.53
CA MET A 187 -1.43 -4.88 5.18
C MET A 187 -2.34 -4.14 4.19
N CYS A 188 -2.64 -2.85 4.43
CA CYS A 188 -3.42 -2.02 3.50
C CYS A 188 -2.79 -1.95 2.12
N VAL A 189 -1.47 -1.75 2.06
CA VAL A 189 -0.71 -1.68 0.81
C VAL A 189 -0.71 -3.02 0.08
N ALA A 190 -0.42 -4.11 0.79
CA ALA A 190 -0.41 -5.45 0.22
C ALA A 190 -1.81 -5.87 -0.28
N ALA A 191 -2.88 -5.50 0.45
CA ALA A 191 -4.25 -5.81 0.08
C ALA A 191 -4.66 -5.18 -1.27
N GLN A 192 -4.11 -4.00 -1.60
CA GLN A 192 -4.32 -3.38 -2.91
C GLN A 192 -3.78 -4.21 -4.08
N GLN A 193 -2.86 -5.15 -3.83
CA GLN A 193 -2.35 -6.09 -4.85
C GLN A 193 -3.13 -7.41 -4.92
N LEU A 194 -4.10 -7.64 -4.04
CA LEU A 194 -4.90 -8.88 -4.08
C LEU A 194 -5.67 -9.08 -5.39
N PRO A 195 -6.14 -8.05 -6.14
CA PRO A 195 -6.74 -8.28 -7.45
C PRO A 195 -5.79 -9.00 -8.41
N LEU A 196 -4.50 -8.62 -8.42
CA LEU A 196 -3.47 -9.29 -9.21
C LEU A 196 -3.25 -10.74 -8.73
N VAL A 197 -3.15 -10.95 -7.41
CA VAL A 197 -2.93 -12.28 -6.81
C VAL A 197 -4.10 -13.21 -7.11
N ARG A 198 -5.34 -12.74 -6.89
CA ARG A 198 -6.60 -13.47 -7.15
C ARG A 198 -6.72 -13.84 -8.61
N ARG A 199 -6.50 -12.90 -9.53
CA ARG A 199 -6.51 -13.17 -10.97
C ARG A 199 -5.54 -14.28 -11.36
N ARG A 200 -4.29 -14.20 -10.90
CA ARG A 200 -3.27 -15.23 -11.18
C ARG A 200 -3.66 -16.59 -10.58
N ALA A 201 -4.16 -16.61 -9.34
CA ALA A 201 -4.62 -17.82 -8.70
C ALA A 201 -5.77 -18.47 -9.46
N LEU A 202 -6.82 -17.70 -9.78
CA LEU A 202 -7.98 -18.17 -10.53
C LEU A 202 -7.62 -18.62 -11.94
N GLN A 203 -6.62 -18.00 -12.58
CA GLN A 203 -6.10 -18.46 -13.87
C GLN A 203 -5.43 -19.83 -13.76
N VAL A 204 -4.58 -20.02 -12.74
CA VAL A 204 -3.91 -21.31 -12.47
C VAL A 204 -4.96 -22.38 -12.15
N MET A 205 -5.90 -22.09 -11.26
CA MET A 205 -6.97 -23.01 -10.86
C MET A 205 -7.90 -23.35 -12.03
N SER A 206 -8.25 -22.38 -12.88
CA SER A 206 -9.06 -22.59 -14.08
C SER A 206 -8.41 -23.56 -15.07
N ARG A 207 -7.07 -23.62 -15.11
CA ARG A 207 -6.34 -24.57 -15.94
C ARG A 207 -6.18 -25.93 -15.27
N ALA A 208 -5.80 -25.95 -13.99
CA ALA A 208 -5.49 -27.16 -13.24
C ALA A 208 -6.73 -27.99 -12.89
N TYR A 209 -7.84 -27.34 -12.57
CA TYR A 209 -9.10 -27.96 -12.16
C TYR A 209 -10.17 -27.95 -13.25
N SER A 210 -9.80 -27.69 -14.51
CA SER A 210 -10.74 -27.63 -15.63
C SER A 210 -11.43 -28.98 -15.85
N SER A 211 -12.68 -29.12 -15.40
CA SER A 211 -13.46 -30.35 -15.53
C SER A 211 -14.95 -30.07 -15.51
N ARG A 212 -15.72 -30.83 -16.30
CA ARG A 212 -17.20 -30.73 -16.30
C ARG A 212 -17.83 -31.48 -15.12
N ASN A 213 -17.09 -32.37 -14.47
CA ASN A 213 -17.60 -33.28 -13.46
C ASN A 213 -17.07 -32.99 -12.05
N LEU A 214 -16.13 -32.05 -11.90
CA LEU A 214 -15.54 -31.70 -10.61
C LEU A 214 -15.87 -30.25 -10.29
N SER A 215 -16.16 -30.02 -9.01
CA SER A 215 -16.33 -28.71 -8.42
C SER A 215 -15.26 -28.44 -7.38
N PHE A 216 -15.09 -27.17 -7.04
CA PHE A 216 -14.23 -26.72 -5.95
C PHE A 216 -15.06 -25.94 -4.92
N PRO A 217 -14.99 -26.25 -3.60
CA PRO A 217 -15.80 -25.56 -2.61
C PRO A 217 -15.52 -24.06 -2.56
N LEU A 218 -16.54 -23.22 -2.72
CA LEU A 218 -16.39 -21.77 -2.69
C LEU A 218 -15.85 -21.27 -1.34
N SER A 219 -16.21 -21.94 -0.24
CA SER A 219 -15.71 -21.62 1.11
C SER A 219 -14.20 -21.78 1.22
N MET A 220 -13.63 -22.81 0.57
CA MET A 220 -12.19 -23.01 0.52
C MET A 220 -11.51 -21.93 -0.33
N LEU A 221 -12.13 -21.53 -1.44
CA LEU A 221 -11.61 -20.46 -2.30
C LEU A 221 -11.61 -19.12 -1.55
N GLN A 222 -12.71 -18.84 -0.85
CA GLN A 222 -12.88 -17.67 0.01
C GLN A 222 -11.74 -17.57 1.03
N ALA A 223 -11.45 -18.66 1.74
CA ALA A 223 -10.40 -18.71 2.75
C ALA A 223 -9.00 -18.55 2.15
N ILE A 224 -8.68 -19.26 1.07
CA ILE A 224 -7.35 -19.22 0.44
C ILE A 224 -7.03 -17.84 -0.14
N LEU A 225 -8.02 -17.17 -0.74
CA LEU A 225 -7.86 -15.89 -1.44
C LEU A 225 -8.32 -14.67 -0.64
N LEU A 226 -8.57 -14.87 0.65
CA LEU A 226 -8.90 -13.82 1.63
C LEU A 226 -10.09 -12.96 1.21
N TYR A 227 -11.12 -13.56 0.60
CA TYR A 227 -12.38 -12.84 0.37
C TYR A 227 -13.12 -12.67 1.70
N LYS A 228 -13.55 -11.44 2.00
CA LYS A 228 -14.23 -11.12 3.27
C LYS A 228 -15.59 -11.80 3.35
N THR A 229 -16.33 -11.80 2.25
CA THR A 229 -17.65 -12.43 2.18
C THR A 229 -17.73 -13.40 1.01
N ARG A 230 -18.74 -14.27 1.09
CA ARG A 230 -19.07 -15.21 0.02
C ARG A 230 -19.41 -14.48 -1.28
N GLU A 231 -20.21 -13.42 -1.19
CA GLU A 231 -20.70 -12.64 -2.33
C GLU A 231 -19.55 -11.98 -3.09
N GLN A 232 -18.51 -11.52 -2.38
CA GLN A 232 -17.28 -11.03 -3.00
C GLN A 232 -16.59 -12.11 -3.84
N ALA A 233 -16.43 -13.32 -3.28
CA ALA A 233 -15.80 -14.44 -3.97
C ALA A 233 -16.62 -14.85 -5.21
N GLU A 234 -17.95 -14.94 -5.09
CA GLU A 234 -18.82 -15.26 -6.22
C GLU A 234 -18.76 -14.20 -7.33
N THR A 235 -18.82 -12.92 -6.95
CA THR A 235 -18.79 -11.81 -7.90
C THR A 235 -17.48 -11.78 -8.66
N ASP A 236 -16.36 -11.98 -7.97
CA ASP A 236 -15.04 -12.02 -8.60
C ASP A 236 -14.88 -13.27 -9.50
N CYS A 237 -15.39 -14.43 -9.09
CA CYS A 237 -15.42 -15.62 -9.96
C CYS A 237 -16.19 -15.34 -11.27
N ARG A 238 -17.40 -14.77 -11.17
CA ARG A 238 -18.22 -14.42 -12.34
C ARG A 238 -17.52 -13.37 -13.22
N HIS A 239 -16.85 -12.40 -12.62
CA HIS A 239 -16.06 -11.40 -13.34
C HIS A 239 -14.96 -12.02 -14.22
N TYR A 240 -14.34 -13.11 -13.77
CA TYR A 240 -13.34 -13.86 -14.53
C TYR A 240 -13.94 -14.99 -15.41
N GLY A 241 -15.26 -15.07 -15.57
CA GLY A 241 -15.92 -16.09 -16.41
C GLY A 241 -15.98 -17.49 -15.77
N ILE A 242 -15.91 -17.56 -14.45
CA ILE A 242 -16.00 -18.80 -13.67
C ILE A 242 -17.43 -18.91 -13.10
N SER A 243 -18.10 -20.02 -13.37
CA SER A 243 -19.45 -20.26 -12.85
C SER A 243 -19.41 -20.77 -11.40
N VAL A 244 -20.42 -20.37 -10.63
CA VAL A 244 -20.63 -20.81 -9.25
C VAL A 244 -22.06 -21.31 -9.12
N THR A 245 -22.23 -22.56 -8.68
CA THR A 245 -23.51 -23.27 -8.54
C THR A 245 -23.53 -23.99 -7.19
N ASP A 246 -24.60 -23.89 -6.41
CA ASP A 246 -24.78 -24.64 -5.15
C ASP A 246 -23.57 -24.60 -4.18
N ASN A 247 -22.91 -23.44 -4.06
CA ASN A 247 -21.71 -23.20 -3.23
C ASN A 247 -20.40 -23.77 -3.79
N ASP A 248 -20.42 -24.20 -5.03
CA ASP A 248 -19.33 -24.87 -5.70
C ASP A 248 -18.88 -24.07 -6.93
N VAL A 249 -17.57 -23.95 -7.08
CA VAL A 249 -16.88 -23.23 -8.16
C VAL A 249 -16.56 -24.23 -9.26
N MET A 250 -17.02 -23.93 -10.47
CA MET A 250 -16.84 -24.77 -11.65
C MET A 250 -15.75 -24.15 -12.53
N PHE A 251 -14.54 -24.69 -12.43
CA PHE A 251 -13.41 -24.20 -13.21
C PHE A 251 -13.48 -24.70 -14.66
N ASN A 252 -13.34 -23.77 -15.61
CA ASN A 252 -13.22 -24.07 -17.03
C ASN A 252 -12.20 -23.14 -17.68
N LYS A 253 -11.13 -23.72 -18.26
CA LYS A 253 -10.07 -22.96 -18.92
C LYS A 253 -10.54 -22.18 -20.16
N GLU A 254 -11.62 -22.61 -20.82
CA GLU A 254 -12.13 -22.01 -22.06
C GLU A 254 -12.94 -20.73 -21.82
N THR A 255 -13.59 -20.62 -20.66
CA THR A 255 -14.42 -19.45 -20.31
C THR A 255 -13.67 -18.40 -19.49
N PHE A 256 -12.47 -18.72 -19.01
CA PHE A 256 -11.69 -17.81 -18.17
C PHE A 256 -11.27 -16.54 -18.94
N VAL A 257 -11.44 -15.38 -18.32
CA VAL A 257 -11.11 -14.07 -18.90
C VAL A 257 -9.81 -13.53 -18.29
N PRO A 258 -8.63 -13.76 -18.88
CA PRO A 258 -7.34 -13.45 -18.25
C PRO A 258 -6.99 -11.97 -18.17
N ASN A 259 -7.60 -11.14 -19.03
CA ASN A 259 -7.28 -9.72 -19.14
C ASN A 259 -8.24 -8.81 -18.38
N ALA A 260 -9.20 -9.40 -17.65
CA ALA A 260 -10.06 -8.64 -16.75
C ALA A 260 -9.25 -8.07 -15.57
N HIS A 261 -9.70 -6.95 -15.03
CA HIS A 261 -9.10 -6.28 -13.89
C HIS A 261 -10.09 -6.29 -12.74
N GLY A 262 -9.84 -7.14 -11.75
CA GLY A 262 -10.66 -7.21 -10.54
C GLY A 262 -10.56 -5.92 -9.71
N ALA A 263 -11.62 -5.61 -8.99
CA ALA A 263 -11.63 -4.51 -8.04
C ALA A 263 -10.81 -4.85 -6.79
N CYS A 264 -10.22 -3.83 -6.17
CA CYS A 264 -9.68 -3.97 -4.81
C CYS A 264 -10.86 -4.11 -3.83
N LEU A 265 -10.84 -5.17 -3.02
CA LEU A 265 -11.92 -5.49 -2.08
C LEU A 265 -11.40 -5.43 -0.64
N GLN A 266 -12.29 -5.06 0.29
CA GLN A 266 -12.01 -5.17 1.72
C GLN A 266 -11.71 -6.61 2.14
N VAL A 267 -10.85 -6.75 3.13
CA VAL A 267 -10.31 -8.00 3.65
C VAL A 267 -10.47 -8.02 5.16
N ALA A 268 -11.08 -9.08 5.69
CA ALA A 268 -11.43 -9.18 7.11
C ALA A 268 -10.23 -8.97 8.06
N CYS A 269 -9.09 -9.63 7.80
CA CYS A 269 -7.92 -9.48 8.68
C CYS A 269 -7.31 -8.06 8.67
N VAL A 270 -7.40 -7.34 7.54
CA VAL A 270 -6.94 -5.94 7.46
C VAL A 270 -7.90 -5.04 8.23
N ASP A 271 -9.20 -5.23 8.04
CA ASP A 271 -10.22 -4.45 8.76
C ASP A 271 -10.10 -4.65 10.28
N SER A 272 -9.91 -5.89 10.74
CA SER A 272 -9.68 -6.20 12.15
C SER A 272 -8.39 -5.58 12.69
N ALA A 273 -7.31 -5.59 11.92
CA ALA A 273 -6.05 -4.95 12.33
C ALA A 273 -6.18 -3.43 12.43
N LEU A 274 -6.96 -2.80 11.54
CA LEU A 274 -7.17 -1.35 11.56
C LEU A 274 -8.09 -0.91 12.71
N GLN A 275 -9.02 -1.75 13.16
CA GLN A 275 -9.92 -1.43 14.28
C GLN A 275 -9.18 -1.25 15.62
N SER A 276 -8.04 -1.93 15.79
CA SER A 276 -7.21 -1.81 16.99
C SER A 276 -6.14 -0.71 16.90
N CYS A 277 -6.07 0.02 15.78
CA CYS A 277 -5.06 1.04 15.55
C CYS A 277 -5.55 2.46 15.80
N ASP A 278 -4.70 3.28 16.41
CA ASP A 278 -4.87 4.73 16.39
C ASP A 278 -4.39 5.29 15.04
N LEU A 279 -5.29 5.93 14.29
CA LEU A 279 -4.99 6.35 12.91
C LEU A 279 -3.88 7.43 12.85
N PRO A 280 -3.85 8.45 13.72
CA PRO A 280 -2.72 9.36 13.79
C PRO A 280 -1.40 8.68 14.16
N GLN A 281 -1.39 7.71 15.08
CA GLN A 281 -0.19 6.93 15.36
C GLN A 281 0.28 6.18 14.10
N LEU A 282 -0.65 5.54 13.39
CA LEU A 282 -0.36 4.78 12.17
C LEU A 282 0.23 5.66 11.04
N LEU A 283 -0.24 6.90 10.90
CA LEU A 283 0.11 7.76 9.75
C LEU A 283 1.22 8.77 10.06
N LEU A 284 1.34 9.24 11.30
CA LEU A 284 2.22 10.35 11.67
C LEU A 284 3.36 9.95 12.61
N TYR A 285 3.16 8.93 13.45
CA TYR A 285 4.11 8.54 14.50
C TYR A 285 4.26 7.02 14.56
N PRO A 286 4.70 6.36 13.48
CA PRO A 286 4.71 4.91 13.47
C PRO A 286 5.82 4.36 14.39
N GLU A 287 5.48 3.35 15.18
CA GLU A 287 6.42 2.62 16.03
C GLU A 287 7.15 1.57 15.17
N VAL A 288 8.12 2.01 14.37
CA VAL A 288 8.79 1.10 13.41
C VAL A 288 9.96 0.32 14.05
N ASP A 289 10.37 0.70 15.26
CA ASP A 289 11.53 0.10 15.96
C ASP A 289 11.14 -0.93 17.04
N HIS A 290 9.83 -1.22 17.21
CA HIS A 290 9.31 -2.23 18.14
C HIS A 290 8.69 -3.40 17.38
N VAL A 291 9.50 -4.12 16.58
CA VAL A 291 9.13 -5.48 16.19
C VAL A 291 9.75 -6.41 17.23
N ASP A 292 8.92 -6.83 18.18
CA ASP A 292 9.30 -7.70 19.30
C ASP A 292 10.10 -8.93 18.83
N ARG A 293 11.11 -9.25 19.64
CA ARG A 293 11.95 -10.45 19.57
C ARG A 293 11.15 -11.73 19.84
#